data_AF-A0A1M7D7H1-F1
#
_entry.id   AF-A0A1M7D7H1-F1
#
_cell.length_a   1.000
_cell.length_b   1.000
_cell.length_c   1.000
_cell.angle_alpha   90.00
_cell.angle_beta   90.00
_cell.angle_gamma   90.00
#
_symmetry.space_group_name_H-M   'P 1'
#
loop_
_entity.id
_entity.type
_entity.pdbx_description
1 polymer ?
#
loop_
_entity_poly.entity_id
_entity_poly.type
_entity_poly.pdbx_seq_one_letter_code
_entity_poly.pdbx_strand_id
1 'polypeptide(L)'
;MRLLKDRYGAKIIKTRELILKKAPKIKPERKALQLAGQKLDNKDGGAWVGEALQRAIDNYATGQTPKGLYVVDSVRIPGQIEAIRRAYGAEVHHIHLTATDEELRKRYEARSKEDDEAISYDELKRNRTERQIEQLAEVADIVVSTDRCSEEAVLVRATALLNLYPRSNDALVDVLIGGQFGSEGKGNIVGHIAPEYDLLVRVGGPNAGHQVYAEPRPEKYYHLPSGTQRAPNAKLLLGPGAVIYPKKLLEEIAEHKIDAERLTIDPRAMIITDADREEEAKRFGSISSTAQGVGIASARKMTGRSDYKEERAAFLARDCEVLQPYLGSARQILAGAIVAGQRILLEGTQGTGLSLHHGDYPHVTTRDTTVSGCLADAGIAPSNVRKIIMVCRTYPIRVGGPSGPMAHEVDMAEIHRRSGIPLEELEKNERTTTTDRPRRIAEFDWVQFRDSVQLNGPTDIALTFVDYFDVNNRKAFRFEQLSQETISFVEEIERISGRPVSLLSTDFNWRNVVDRRAW
;
A
#
# COMPACT_ATOMS: atom_id res chain seq x y z
N MET A 1 -2.13 24.40 9.99
CA MET A 1 -3.28 24.62 9.08
C MET A 1 -2.94 24.35 7.62
N ARG A 2 -1.96 25.04 6.99
CA ARG A 2 -1.51 24.76 5.61
C ARG A 2 -1.30 23.25 5.35
N LEU A 3 -0.48 22.60 6.18
CA LEU A 3 -0.22 21.16 6.07
C LEU A 3 -1.49 20.29 6.18
N LEU A 4 -2.50 20.70 6.96
CA LEU A 4 -3.77 19.98 7.07
C LEU A 4 -4.58 20.10 5.78
N LYS A 5 -4.61 21.28 5.18
CA LYS A 5 -5.25 21.52 3.89
C LYS A 5 -4.58 20.71 2.79
N ASP A 6 -3.26 20.81 2.69
CA ASP A 6 -2.49 20.24 1.58
C ASP A 6 -2.45 18.71 1.63
N ARG A 7 -2.42 18.10 2.83
CA ARG A 7 -2.28 16.64 2.99
C ARG A 7 -3.56 15.89 3.27
N TYR A 8 -4.51 16.52 3.95
CA TYR A 8 -5.73 15.86 4.41
C TYR A 8 -6.99 16.54 3.86
N GLY A 9 -6.84 17.46 2.90
CA GLY A 9 -7.97 18.16 2.29
C GLY A 9 -8.77 19.00 3.28
N ALA A 10 -8.16 19.42 4.40
CA ALA A 10 -8.87 20.13 5.46
C ALA A 10 -9.44 21.47 4.95
N LYS A 11 -10.72 21.70 5.22
CA LYS A 11 -11.40 22.95 4.95
C LYS A 11 -11.17 23.91 6.10
N ILE A 12 -10.37 24.96 5.85
CA ILE A 12 -10.05 25.97 6.85
C ILE A 12 -11.15 27.03 6.89
N ILE A 13 -11.77 27.20 8.04
CA ILE A 13 -12.78 28.24 8.29
C ILE A 13 -12.14 29.31 9.15
N LYS A 14 -12.01 30.51 8.58
CA LYS A 14 -11.43 31.64 9.29
C LYS A 14 -12.49 32.35 10.11
N THR A 15 -12.28 32.49 11.42
CA THR A 15 -13.24 33.15 12.30
C THR A 15 -13.48 34.61 11.88
N ARG A 16 -12.48 35.29 11.28
CA ARG A 16 -12.66 36.63 10.68
C ARG A 16 -13.73 36.68 9.59
N GLU A 17 -13.84 35.64 8.77
CA GLU A 17 -14.83 35.56 7.68
C GLU A 17 -16.23 35.33 8.24
N LEU A 18 -16.35 34.56 9.34
CA LEU A 18 -17.61 34.38 10.07
C LEU A 18 -18.09 35.70 10.68
N ILE A 19 -17.18 36.49 11.26
CA ILE A 19 -17.50 37.83 11.80
C ILE A 19 -18.01 38.75 10.69
N LEU A 20 -17.30 38.82 9.55
CA LEU A 20 -17.70 39.67 8.42
C LEU A 20 -19.07 39.27 7.85
N LYS A 21 -19.37 37.97 7.77
CA LYS A 21 -20.71 37.49 7.34
C LYS A 21 -21.81 37.89 8.32
N LYS A 22 -21.54 37.86 9.63
CA LYS A 22 -22.53 38.22 10.68
C LYS A 22 -22.64 39.73 10.89
N ALA A 23 -21.62 40.49 10.52
CA ALA A 23 -21.56 41.95 10.64
C ALA A 23 -20.95 42.60 9.37
N PRO A 24 -21.68 42.62 8.24
CA PRO A 24 -21.15 43.00 6.92
C PRO A 24 -20.76 44.47 6.79
N LYS A 25 -21.17 45.33 7.74
CA LYS A 25 -20.85 46.77 7.76
C LYS A 25 -19.49 47.09 8.40
N ILE A 26 -18.77 46.08 8.88
CA ILE A 26 -17.51 46.26 9.60
C ILE A 26 -16.36 46.21 8.62
N LYS A 27 -15.43 47.17 8.74
CA LYS A 27 -14.21 47.18 7.93
C LYS A 27 -13.35 45.94 8.25
N PRO A 28 -12.66 45.35 7.26
CA PRO A 28 -11.81 44.17 7.44
C PRO A 28 -10.47 44.51 8.13
N GLU A 29 -10.47 45.47 9.05
CA GLU A 29 -9.31 45.91 9.84
C GLU A 29 -9.27 45.12 11.17
N ARG A 30 -8.07 44.79 11.67
CA ARG A 30 -7.93 43.87 12.82
C ARG A 30 -8.66 44.37 14.05
N LYS A 31 -8.49 45.65 14.39
CA LYS A 31 -9.12 46.28 15.55
C LYS A 31 -10.65 46.28 15.45
N ALA A 32 -11.19 46.53 14.25
CA ALA A 32 -12.62 46.51 13.99
C ALA A 32 -13.20 45.09 14.15
N LEU A 33 -12.49 44.07 13.65
CA LEU A 33 -12.86 42.66 13.79
C LEU A 33 -12.78 42.16 15.24
N GLN A 34 -11.77 42.59 16.00
CA GLN A 34 -11.65 42.26 17.43
C GLN A 34 -12.82 42.83 18.23
N LEU A 35 -13.16 44.11 18.04
CA LEU A 35 -14.30 44.77 18.70
C LEU A 35 -15.64 44.13 18.30
N ALA A 36 -15.81 43.82 17.01
CA ALA A 36 -16.98 43.13 16.50
C ALA A 36 -17.17 41.77 17.16
N GLY A 37 -16.09 40.99 17.19
CA GLY A 37 -16.05 39.69 17.80
C GLY A 37 -16.38 39.74 19.30
N GLN A 38 -15.80 40.69 20.03
CA GLN A 38 -16.07 40.87 21.46
C GLN A 38 -17.52 41.27 21.74
N LYS A 39 -18.13 42.10 20.88
CA LYS A 39 -19.56 42.43 20.98
C LYS A 39 -20.45 41.20 20.76
N LEU A 40 -20.10 40.33 19.82
CA LEU A 40 -20.81 39.07 19.60
C LEU A 40 -20.65 38.13 20.80
N ASP A 41 -19.42 37.97 21.31
CA ASP A 41 -19.11 37.14 22.47
C ASP A 41 -19.87 37.61 23.73
N ASN A 42 -19.93 38.92 23.99
CA ASN A 42 -20.66 39.49 25.12
C ASN A 42 -22.20 39.34 24.98
N LYS A 43 -22.71 39.21 23.75
CA LYS A 43 -24.15 39.13 23.49
C LYS A 43 -24.71 37.75 23.83
N ASP A 44 -23.99 36.68 23.47
CA ASP A 44 -24.50 35.31 23.57
C ASP A 44 -23.52 34.29 24.16
N GLY A 45 -22.45 34.77 24.81
CA GLY A 45 -21.45 33.90 25.44
C GLY A 45 -20.61 33.09 24.45
N GLY A 46 -20.58 33.47 23.17
CA GLY A 46 -19.84 32.76 22.12
C GLY A 46 -20.67 31.77 21.31
N ALA A 47 -21.97 31.63 21.60
CA ALA A 47 -22.90 30.78 20.86
C ALA A 47 -22.96 31.14 19.37
N TRP A 48 -22.70 32.41 19.01
CA TRP A 48 -22.71 32.86 17.63
C TRP A 48 -21.78 32.07 16.69
N VAL A 49 -20.67 31.52 17.21
CA VAL A 49 -19.67 30.80 16.41
C VAL A 49 -20.25 29.47 15.92
N GLY A 50 -20.94 28.73 16.78
CA GLY A 50 -21.62 27.48 16.41
C GLY A 50 -22.65 27.70 15.30
N GLU A 51 -23.53 28.69 15.46
CA GLU A 51 -24.54 29.06 14.46
C GLU A 51 -23.92 29.54 13.13
N ALA A 52 -22.82 30.28 13.20
CA ALA A 52 -22.11 30.74 12.00
C ALA A 52 -21.41 29.59 11.28
N LEU A 53 -20.86 28.61 12.02
CA LEU A 53 -20.27 27.41 11.45
C LEU A 53 -21.32 26.53 10.80
N GLN A 54 -22.46 26.28 11.44
CA GLN A 54 -23.54 25.50 10.85
C GLN A 54 -23.97 26.10 9.50
N ARG A 55 -24.10 27.43 9.41
CA ARG A 55 -24.37 28.09 8.11
C ARG A 55 -23.22 28.00 7.12
N ALA A 56 -21.97 27.97 7.58
CA ALA A 56 -20.80 27.89 6.70
C ALA A 56 -20.54 26.46 6.19
N ILE A 57 -20.86 25.45 6.98
CA ILE A 57 -20.56 24.04 6.70
C ILE A 57 -21.81 23.30 6.20
N ASP A 58 -22.95 23.46 6.87
CA ASP A 58 -24.17 22.67 6.66
C ASP A 58 -25.05 23.22 5.54
N ASN A 59 -24.58 24.25 4.81
CA ASN A 59 -25.32 24.95 3.76
C ASN A 59 -25.78 24.07 2.57
N TYR A 60 -25.62 22.75 2.63
CA TYR A 60 -26.02 21.79 1.60
C TYR A 60 -26.70 20.48 2.07
N ALA A 61 -26.94 20.24 3.38
CA ALA A 61 -27.73 19.07 3.79
C ALA A 61 -28.34 19.25 5.19
N THR A 62 -29.65 19.49 5.27
CA THR A 62 -30.37 19.47 6.54
C THR A 62 -30.41 18.04 7.08
N GLY A 63 -29.80 17.82 8.26
CA GLY A 63 -29.95 16.58 9.04
C GLY A 63 -28.78 15.59 8.99
N GLN A 64 -27.62 15.95 8.42
CA GLN A 64 -26.41 15.11 8.45
C GLN A 64 -25.19 15.90 8.94
N THR A 65 -24.36 15.29 9.79
CA THR A 65 -23.05 15.83 10.13
C THR A 65 -22.21 15.94 8.85
N PRO A 66 -21.63 17.10 8.54
CA PRO A 66 -20.83 17.30 7.33
C PRO A 66 -19.66 16.32 7.28
N LYS A 67 -19.55 15.58 6.17
CA LYS A 67 -18.37 14.73 5.93
C LYS A 67 -17.14 15.61 5.61
N GLY A 68 -16.00 15.28 6.20
CA GLY A 68 -14.70 15.90 5.93
C GLY A 68 -14.04 16.52 7.17
N LEU A 69 -12.78 16.94 7.00
CA LEU A 69 -12.00 17.58 8.06
C LEU A 69 -12.15 19.09 7.99
N TYR A 70 -12.75 19.70 9.02
CA TYR A 70 -12.92 21.14 9.13
C TYR A 70 -12.04 21.70 10.26
N VAL A 71 -11.36 22.81 10.00
CA VAL A 71 -10.49 23.46 10.98
C VAL A 71 -10.95 24.89 11.15
N VAL A 72 -11.44 25.21 12.35
CA VAL A 72 -11.69 26.59 12.77
C VAL A 72 -10.34 27.18 13.19
N ASP A 73 -9.92 28.28 12.56
CA ASP A 73 -8.57 28.81 12.74
C ASP A 73 -8.28 29.32 14.15
N SER A 74 -9.31 29.77 14.87
CA SER A 74 -9.19 30.40 16.17
C SER A 74 -10.51 30.41 16.95
N VAL A 75 -10.39 30.19 18.26
CA VAL A 75 -11.41 30.43 19.29
C VAL A 75 -10.79 31.30 20.38
N ARG A 76 -11.62 32.07 21.10
CA ARG A 76 -11.15 33.08 22.06
C ARG A 76 -11.67 32.89 23.48
N ILE A 77 -12.79 32.20 23.65
CA ILE A 77 -13.42 31.96 24.96
C ILE A 77 -13.95 30.52 25.05
N PRO A 78 -14.05 29.93 26.25
CA PRO A 78 -14.57 28.57 26.43
C PRO A 78 -15.98 28.37 25.85
N GLY A 79 -16.84 29.38 25.97
CA GLY A 79 -18.21 29.31 25.44
C GLY A 79 -18.30 29.12 23.92
N GLN A 80 -17.31 29.57 23.15
CA GLN A 80 -17.23 29.27 21.72
C GLN A 80 -16.95 27.79 21.47
N ILE A 81 -16.02 27.19 22.24
CA ILE A 81 -15.67 25.76 22.13
C ILE A 81 -16.89 24.91 22.48
N GLU A 82 -17.58 25.24 23.57
CA GLU A 82 -18.81 24.58 23.97
C GLU A 82 -19.90 24.69 22.91
N ALA A 83 -20.09 25.87 22.30
CA ALA A 83 -21.07 26.05 21.24
C ALA A 83 -20.79 25.17 20.03
N ILE A 84 -19.51 25.02 19.64
CA ILE A 84 -19.11 24.14 18.54
C ILE A 84 -19.34 22.67 18.91
N ARG A 85 -18.93 22.25 20.12
CA ARG A 85 -19.16 20.89 20.62
C ARG A 85 -20.66 20.54 20.71
N ARG A 86 -21.51 21.48 21.13
CA ARG A 86 -22.98 21.29 21.12
C ARG A 86 -23.53 21.14 19.70
N ALA A 87 -22.94 21.81 18.72
CA ALA A 87 -23.40 21.76 17.33
C ALA A 87 -22.99 20.47 16.60
N TYR A 88 -21.79 19.94 16.84
CA TYR A 88 -21.22 18.82 16.07
C TYR A 88 -20.89 17.56 16.89
N GLY A 89 -21.06 17.59 18.21
CA GLY A 89 -20.90 16.44 19.09
C GLY A 89 -19.45 16.06 19.41
N ALA A 90 -19.22 14.76 19.58
CA ALA A 90 -17.96 14.19 20.08
C ALA A 90 -16.77 14.29 19.11
N GLU A 91 -17.03 14.59 17.83
CA GLU A 91 -16.01 14.70 16.77
C GLU A 91 -15.28 16.06 16.77
N VAL A 92 -15.57 16.94 17.74
CA VAL A 92 -14.93 18.27 17.86
C VAL A 92 -13.76 18.21 18.82
N HIS A 93 -12.56 18.39 18.28
CA HIS A 93 -11.33 18.46 19.05
C HIS A 93 -10.77 19.89 19.13
N HIS A 94 -10.55 20.36 20.34
CA HIS A 94 -9.85 21.61 20.62
C HIS A 94 -8.35 21.35 20.77
N ILE A 95 -7.58 21.88 19.81
CA ILE A 95 -6.12 21.81 19.81
C ILE A 95 -5.57 23.20 20.16
N HIS A 96 -4.88 23.29 21.29
CA HIS A 96 -4.23 24.51 21.73
C HIS A 96 -2.74 24.48 21.38
N LEU A 97 -2.30 25.42 20.53
CA LEU A 97 -0.89 25.58 20.19
C LEU A 97 -0.26 26.63 21.11
N THR A 98 0.84 26.28 21.78
CA THR A 98 1.54 27.17 22.71
C THR A 98 3.00 27.36 22.31
N ALA A 99 3.60 28.44 22.78
CA ALA A 99 5.00 28.79 22.58
C ALA A 99 5.50 29.69 23.73
N THR A 100 6.81 29.82 23.89
CA THR A 100 7.39 30.80 24.81
C THR A 100 7.07 32.22 24.36
N ASP A 101 6.99 33.15 25.31
CA ASP A 101 6.72 34.57 24.99
C ASP A 101 7.74 35.17 24.02
N GLU A 102 9.00 34.78 24.15
CA GLU A 102 10.07 35.18 23.24
C GLU A 102 9.80 34.74 21.80
N GLU A 103 9.42 33.47 21.62
CA GLU A 103 9.14 32.91 20.30
C GLU A 103 7.84 33.47 19.70
N LEU A 104 6.81 33.69 20.51
CA LEU A 104 5.57 34.35 20.08
C LEU A 104 5.82 35.80 19.64
N ARG A 105 6.62 36.57 20.40
CA ARG A 105 7.01 37.93 20.05
C ARG A 105 7.77 37.95 18.73
N LYS A 106 8.77 37.09 18.57
CA LYS A 106 9.55 36.95 17.34
C LYS A 106 8.67 36.63 16.13
N ARG A 107 7.71 35.72 16.27
CA ARG A 107 6.76 35.36 15.19
C ARG A 107 5.79 36.49 14.88
N TYR A 108 5.36 37.25 15.88
CA TYR A 108 4.51 38.43 15.68
C TYR A 108 5.23 39.51 14.88
N GLU A 109 6.46 39.85 15.30
CA GLU A 109 7.29 40.87 14.64
C GLU A 109 7.67 40.48 13.21
N ALA A 110 7.86 39.18 12.93
CA ALA A 110 8.10 38.69 11.58
C ALA A 110 6.89 38.89 10.66
N ARG A 111 5.66 38.74 11.17
CA ARG A 111 4.41 38.93 10.40
C ARG A 111 4.02 40.39 10.25
N SER A 112 4.23 41.21 11.28
CA SER A 112 3.88 42.64 11.26
C SER A 112 4.76 43.48 10.33
N LYS A 113 5.84 42.91 9.78
CA LYS A 113 6.59 43.53 8.67
C LYS A 113 5.87 43.44 7.33
N GLU A 114 4.86 42.58 7.21
CA GLU A 114 4.06 42.38 5.99
C GLU A 114 2.66 43.03 6.07
N ASP A 115 2.11 43.21 7.28
CA ASP A 115 0.83 43.88 7.54
C ASP A 115 1.05 45.23 8.24
N ASP A 116 0.55 46.30 7.62
CA ASP A 116 0.75 47.72 7.97
C ASP A 116 -0.02 48.16 9.25
N GLU A 117 0.13 47.44 10.38
CA GLU A 117 -0.55 47.76 11.65
C GLU A 117 0.42 47.98 12.83
N ALA A 118 0.30 49.17 13.43
CA ALA A 118 1.21 49.78 14.42
C ALA A 118 1.05 49.32 15.89
N ILE A 119 0.55 48.11 16.17
CA ILE A 119 0.36 47.63 17.56
C ILE A 119 1.52 46.74 17.97
N SER A 120 2.16 47.06 19.10
CA SER A 120 3.25 46.23 19.66
C SER A 120 2.73 44.91 20.24
N TYR A 121 3.57 43.87 20.26
CA TYR A 121 3.22 42.57 20.87
C TYR A 121 2.78 42.72 22.33
N ASP A 122 3.44 43.60 23.09
CA ASP A 122 3.15 43.81 24.51
C ASP A 122 1.79 44.52 24.72
N GLU A 123 1.39 45.43 23.83
CA GLU A 123 0.06 46.04 23.84
C GLU A 123 -1.03 45.01 23.46
N LEU A 124 -0.74 44.13 22.51
CA LEU A 124 -1.62 43.03 22.14
C LEU A 124 -1.87 42.09 23.34
N LYS A 125 -0.81 41.67 24.04
CA LYS A 125 -0.91 40.79 25.23
C LYS A 125 -1.63 41.45 26.41
N ARG A 126 -1.73 42.78 26.45
CA ARG A 126 -2.51 43.50 27.46
C ARG A 126 -4.02 43.47 27.20
N ASN A 127 -4.46 43.11 25.99
CA ASN A 127 -5.88 42.97 25.67
C ASN A 127 -6.52 41.88 26.54
N ARG A 128 -7.66 42.19 27.17
CA ARG A 128 -8.39 41.27 28.06
C ARG A 128 -8.71 39.93 27.39
N THR A 129 -9.03 39.94 26.10
CA THR A 129 -9.38 38.73 25.34
C THR A 129 -8.14 37.87 25.08
N GLU A 130 -7.02 38.49 24.73
CA GLU A 130 -5.75 37.79 24.45
C GLU A 130 -5.18 37.16 25.73
N ARG A 131 -5.33 37.82 26.89
CA ARG A 131 -4.93 37.25 28.19
C ARG A 131 -5.66 35.98 28.58
N GLN A 132 -6.89 35.79 28.10
CA GLN A 132 -7.70 34.62 28.41
C GLN A 132 -7.40 33.43 27.49
N ILE A 133 -6.64 33.63 26.41
CA ILE A 133 -6.33 32.55 25.45
C ILE A 133 -5.47 31.48 26.11
N GLU A 134 -4.50 31.84 26.95
CA GLU A 134 -3.66 30.87 27.67
C GLU A 134 -4.50 29.93 28.56
N GLN A 135 -5.62 30.43 29.12
CA GLN A 135 -6.54 29.63 29.95
C GLN A 135 -7.32 28.60 29.12
N LEU A 136 -7.45 28.79 27.81
CA LEU A 136 -8.10 27.80 26.94
C LEU A 136 -7.31 26.49 26.90
N ALA A 137 -6.00 26.51 27.20
CA ALA A 137 -5.19 25.30 27.29
C ALA A 137 -5.74 24.31 28.32
N GLU A 138 -6.37 24.79 29.41
CA GLU A 138 -6.95 23.96 30.47
C GLU A 138 -8.15 23.13 29.99
N VAL A 139 -8.84 23.60 28.95
CA VAL A 139 -10.02 22.94 28.36
C VAL A 139 -9.75 22.37 26.97
N ALA A 140 -8.47 22.27 26.57
CA ALA A 140 -8.05 21.70 25.31
C ALA A 140 -7.93 20.19 25.38
N ASP A 141 -8.30 19.50 24.29
CA ASP A 141 -8.10 18.06 24.18
C ASP A 141 -6.62 17.73 23.96
N ILE A 142 -5.88 18.63 23.31
CA ILE A 142 -4.43 18.54 23.12
C ILE A 142 -3.79 19.91 23.28
N VAL A 143 -2.72 19.98 24.06
CA VAL A 143 -1.81 21.14 24.12
C VAL A 143 -0.49 20.79 23.44
N VAL A 144 -0.08 21.55 22.43
CA VAL A 144 1.16 21.31 21.67
C VAL A 144 2.07 22.53 21.77
N SER A 145 3.19 22.40 22.47
CA SER A 145 4.28 23.39 22.39
C SER A 145 4.94 23.33 21.03
N THR A 146 5.08 24.51 20.42
CA THR A 146 5.63 24.72 19.08
C THR A 146 7.06 25.26 19.10
N ASP A 147 7.67 25.40 20.28
CA ASP A 147 9.04 25.96 20.44
C ASP A 147 10.12 24.95 20.09
N ARG A 148 9.86 23.68 20.40
CA ARG A 148 10.82 22.57 20.27
C ARG A 148 10.42 21.57 19.19
N CYS A 149 9.51 21.96 18.29
CA CYS A 149 8.93 21.07 17.30
C CYS A 149 9.00 21.71 15.92
N SER A 150 9.39 20.93 14.91
CA SER A 150 9.18 21.30 13.51
C SER A 150 7.68 21.39 13.20
N GLU A 151 7.30 22.07 12.12
CA GLU A 151 5.90 22.13 11.67
C GLU A 151 5.26 20.73 11.51
N GLU A 152 6.06 19.77 11.06
CA GLU A 152 5.68 18.35 10.93
C GLU A 152 5.40 17.68 12.27
N ALA A 153 6.28 17.89 13.26
CA ALA A 153 6.08 17.35 14.60
C ALA A 153 4.83 17.95 15.25
N VAL A 154 4.58 19.26 15.03
CA VAL A 154 3.34 19.91 15.49
C VAL A 154 2.12 19.29 14.81
N LEU A 155 2.16 19.05 13.50
CA LEU A 155 1.06 18.41 12.77
C LEU A 155 0.74 17.02 13.33
N VAL A 156 1.75 16.17 13.53
CA VAL A 156 1.57 14.82 14.09
C VAL A 156 0.93 14.89 15.47
N ARG A 157 1.45 15.74 16.36
CA ARG A 157 0.94 15.91 17.73
C ARG A 157 -0.46 16.50 17.76
N ALA A 158 -0.73 17.51 16.94
CA ALA A 158 -2.04 18.17 16.85
C ALA A 158 -3.11 17.23 16.29
N THR A 159 -2.75 16.38 15.35
CA THR A 159 -3.67 15.41 14.74
C THR A 159 -3.74 14.09 15.50
N ALA A 160 -3.06 14.00 16.65
CA ALA A 160 -2.95 12.79 17.45
C ALA A 160 -4.26 12.30 18.08
N LEU A 161 -5.41 12.93 17.82
CA LEU A 161 -6.74 12.39 18.14
C LEU A 161 -7.66 12.25 16.91
N LEU A 162 -7.24 12.74 15.74
CA LEU A 162 -8.11 12.90 14.56
C LEU A 162 -8.20 11.68 13.63
N ASN A 163 -7.72 10.51 14.07
CA ASN A 163 -7.60 9.27 13.28
C ASN A 163 -7.04 9.47 11.84
N LEU A 164 -6.20 10.49 11.61
CA LEU A 164 -5.68 10.83 10.27
C LEU A 164 -4.49 9.97 9.84
N TYR A 165 -4.09 9.02 10.68
CA TYR A 165 -3.03 8.07 10.40
C TYR A 165 -3.37 6.72 11.06
N PRO A 166 -2.89 5.60 10.51
CA PRO A 166 -3.16 4.28 11.06
C PRO A 166 -2.72 4.19 12.51
N ARG A 167 -3.66 3.86 13.40
CA ARG A 167 -3.39 3.55 14.81
C ARG A 167 -3.95 2.22 15.24
N SER A 168 -4.98 1.78 14.55
CA SER A 168 -5.58 0.48 14.72
C SER A 168 -4.68 -0.59 14.12
N ASN A 169 -4.69 -1.76 14.77
CA ASN A 169 -4.19 -3.00 14.18
C ASN A 169 -5.28 -3.60 13.28
N ASP A 170 -5.95 -2.75 12.48
CA ASP A 170 -6.98 -3.24 11.59
C ASP A 170 -6.33 -4.19 10.59
N ALA A 171 -6.77 -5.44 10.66
CA ALA A 171 -6.32 -6.50 9.79
C ALA A 171 -7.03 -6.30 8.43
N LEU A 172 -6.38 -5.58 7.52
CA LEU A 172 -6.93 -5.21 6.21
C LEU A 172 -6.13 -5.79 5.04
N VAL A 173 -4.89 -6.21 5.29
CA VAL A 173 -3.94 -6.65 4.26
C VAL A 173 -3.98 -8.16 4.11
N ASP A 174 -4.28 -8.63 2.90
CA ASP A 174 -4.03 -10.02 2.53
C ASP A 174 -2.71 -10.12 1.78
N VAL A 175 -1.89 -11.09 2.13
CA VAL A 175 -0.59 -11.32 1.51
C VAL A 175 -0.64 -12.61 0.71
N LEU A 176 -0.31 -12.56 -0.57
CA LEU A 176 -0.24 -13.72 -1.45
C LEU A 176 1.21 -14.01 -1.85
N ILE A 177 1.69 -15.20 -1.54
CA ILE A 177 3.08 -15.64 -1.78
C ILE A 177 3.15 -17.02 -2.42
N GLY A 178 4.30 -17.39 -3.00
CA GLY A 178 4.54 -18.75 -3.48
C GLY A 178 5.13 -19.64 -2.40
N GLY A 179 4.64 -20.87 -2.28
CA GLY A 179 5.15 -21.84 -1.31
C GLY A 179 6.36 -22.65 -1.80
N GLN A 180 6.74 -22.55 -3.07
CA GLN A 180 7.73 -23.45 -3.69
C GLN A 180 8.82 -22.62 -4.39
N PHE A 181 9.20 -22.99 -5.61
CA PHE A 181 10.28 -22.34 -6.36
C PHE A 181 9.78 -21.31 -7.40
N GLY A 182 8.59 -20.74 -7.23
CA GLY A 182 7.98 -19.85 -8.21
C GLY A 182 7.16 -20.59 -9.27
N SER A 183 6.46 -19.81 -10.12
CA SER A 183 5.57 -20.34 -11.17
C SER A 183 4.42 -21.24 -10.67
N GLU A 184 3.97 -21.03 -9.44
CA GLU A 184 2.84 -21.73 -8.80
C GLU A 184 1.46 -21.18 -9.23
N GLY A 185 1.35 -20.42 -10.32
CA GLY A 185 0.05 -19.88 -10.74
C GLY A 185 -0.49 -18.72 -9.89
N LYS A 186 0.37 -18.01 -9.15
CA LYS A 186 -0.02 -16.82 -8.35
C LYS A 186 -0.88 -15.82 -9.12
N GLY A 187 -0.48 -15.48 -10.36
CA GLY A 187 -1.23 -14.53 -11.20
C GLY A 187 -2.67 -14.97 -11.45
N ASN A 188 -2.91 -16.27 -11.64
CA ASN A 188 -4.25 -16.79 -11.82
C ASN A 188 -5.12 -16.60 -10.58
N ILE A 189 -4.56 -16.93 -9.40
CA ILE A 189 -5.24 -16.73 -8.12
C ILE A 189 -5.52 -15.25 -7.85
N VAL A 190 -4.52 -14.38 -8.06
CA VAL A 190 -4.69 -12.92 -7.92
C VAL A 190 -5.75 -12.41 -8.87
N GLY A 191 -5.77 -12.86 -10.13
CA GLY A 191 -6.79 -12.46 -11.10
C GLY A 191 -8.21 -12.82 -10.68
N HIS A 192 -8.40 -13.91 -9.94
CA HIS A 192 -9.69 -14.33 -9.38
C HIS A 192 -10.13 -13.47 -8.20
N ILE A 193 -9.23 -13.19 -7.25
CA ILE A 193 -9.59 -12.50 -5.98
C ILE A 193 -9.43 -10.97 -6.03
N ALA A 194 -8.65 -10.42 -6.97
CA ALA A 194 -8.36 -8.99 -7.05
C ALA A 194 -9.60 -8.06 -7.07
N PRO A 195 -10.75 -8.42 -7.66
CA PRO A 195 -11.95 -7.57 -7.63
C PRO A 195 -12.46 -7.22 -6.22
N GLU A 196 -12.04 -7.95 -5.18
CA GLU A 196 -12.42 -7.75 -3.78
C GLU A 196 -11.55 -6.72 -3.04
N TYR A 197 -10.55 -6.13 -3.72
CA TYR A 197 -9.55 -5.25 -3.10
C TYR A 197 -9.57 -3.85 -3.69
N ASP A 198 -9.30 -2.86 -2.85
CA ASP A 198 -9.26 -1.44 -3.21
C ASP A 198 -7.84 -0.97 -3.59
N LEU A 199 -6.82 -1.68 -3.09
CA LEU A 199 -5.41 -1.37 -3.33
C LEU A 199 -4.63 -2.66 -3.61
N LEU A 200 -4.00 -2.72 -4.78
CA LEU A 200 -3.10 -3.81 -5.17
C LEU A 200 -1.65 -3.36 -5.03
N VAL A 201 -0.87 -4.11 -4.26
CA VAL A 201 0.53 -3.79 -3.96
C VAL A 201 1.42 -4.89 -4.53
N ARG A 202 2.49 -4.49 -5.24
CA ARG A 202 3.49 -5.40 -5.78
C ARG A 202 4.88 -5.07 -5.23
N VAL A 203 5.64 -6.10 -4.90
CA VAL A 203 7.02 -6.02 -4.39
C VAL A 203 7.95 -6.87 -5.25
N GLY A 204 9.27 -6.77 -5.05
CA GLY A 204 10.26 -7.50 -5.85
C GLY A 204 10.56 -6.86 -7.20
N GLY A 205 10.91 -7.67 -8.21
CA GLY A 205 11.35 -7.20 -9.53
C GLY A 205 10.80 -8.02 -10.70
N PRO A 206 11.19 -7.70 -11.94
CA PRO A 206 10.63 -8.27 -13.17
C PRO A 206 11.15 -9.69 -13.47
N ASN A 207 11.90 -10.29 -12.55
CA ASN A 207 12.38 -11.67 -12.64
C ASN A 207 11.30 -12.72 -12.31
N ALA A 208 10.07 -12.31 -12.00
CA ALA A 208 8.90 -13.20 -11.96
C ALA A 208 7.74 -12.62 -12.78
N GLY A 209 7.45 -13.22 -13.93
CA GLY A 209 6.26 -12.94 -14.72
C GLY A 209 5.04 -13.70 -14.20
N HIS A 210 3.97 -12.99 -13.88
CA HIS A 210 2.68 -13.53 -13.46
C HIS A 210 1.69 -13.46 -14.62
N GLN A 211 1.15 -14.61 -14.99
CA GLN A 211 0.18 -14.70 -16.07
C GLN A 211 -1.22 -14.74 -15.49
N VAL A 212 -2.12 -13.96 -16.08
CA VAL A 212 -3.55 -13.98 -15.79
C VAL A 212 -4.28 -14.38 -17.05
N TYR A 213 -5.24 -15.29 -16.93
CA TYR A 213 -6.09 -15.64 -18.07
C TYR A 213 -6.80 -14.39 -18.58
N ALA A 214 -6.85 -14.22 -19.90
CA ALA A 214 -7.61 -13.19 -20.61
C ALA A 214 -7.85 -13.64 -22.05
N GLU A 215 -8.90 -13.13 -22.69
CA GLU A 215 -9.18 -13.34 -24.11
C GLU A 215 -8.89 -12.06 -24.91
N PRO A 216 -8.33 -12.14 -26.13
CA PRO A 216 -8.01 -13.35 -26.89
C PRO A 216 -6.67 -14.02 -26.51
N ARG A 217 -5.84 -13.37 -25.68
CA ARG A 217 -4.56 -13.91 -25.21
C ARG A 217 -4.35 -13.61 -23.72
N PRO A 218 -3.67 -14.48 -22.97
CA PRO A 218 -3.35 -14.23 -21.57
C PRO A 218 -2.53 -12.94 -21.38
N GLU A 219 -2.77 -12.25 -20.28
CA GLU A 219 -2.02 -11.07 -19.86
C GLU A 219 -0.81 -11.49 -19.02
N LYS A 220 0.31 -10.78 -19.18
CA LYS A 220 1.56 -11.06 -18.47
C LYS A 220 2.02 -9.81 -17.74
N TYR A 221 2.26 -9.97 -16.44
CA TYR A 221 2.66 -8.89 -15.54
C TYR A 221 4.01 -9.20 -14.89
N TYR A 222 4.94 -8.26 -14.96
CA TYR A 222 6.29 -8.32 -14.44
C TYR A 222 6.49 -7.26 -13.35
N HIS A 223 6.02 -6.03 -13.56
CA HIS A 223 6.08 -4.96 -12.55
C HIS A 223 4.71 -4.62 -11.96
N LEU A 224 3.69 -4.44 -12.79
CA LEU A 224 2.35 -4.14 -12.28
C LEU A 224 1.78 -5.32 -11.47
N PRO A 225 0.94 -5.07 -10.45
CA PRO A 225 0.20 -6.14 -9.79
C PRO A 225 -0.65 -6.92 -10.81
N SER A 226 -0.67 -8.24 -10.74
CA SER A 226 -1.28 -9.05 -11.81
C SER A 226 -2.82 -8.94 -11.86
N GLY A 227 -3.45 -8.49 -10.78
CA GLY A 227 -4.89 -8.19 -10.72
C GLY A 227 -5.32 -6.89 -11.43
N THR A 228 -4.39 -6.17 -12.07
CA THR A 228 -4.61 -4.81 -12.59
C THR A 228 -5.85 -4.67 -13.48
N GLN A 229 -6.04 -5.53 -14.48
CA GLN A 229 -7.23 -5.45 -15.35
C GLN A 229 -8.50 -5.98 -14.68
N ARG A 230 -8.34 -6.89 -13.70
CA ARG A 230 -9.47 -7.52 -13.00
C ARG A 230 -10.11 -6.61 -11.96
N ALA A 231 -9.33 -5.69 -11.39
CA ALA A 231 -9.81 -4.70 -10.43
C ALA A 231 -9.64 -3.27 -10.96
N PRO A 232 -10.43 -2.83 -11.97
CA PRO A 232 -10.21 -1.55 -12.67
C PRO A 232 -10.29 -0.32 -11.75
N ASN A 233 -11.02 -0.41 -10.64
CA ASN A 233 -11.17 0.67 -9.66
C ASN A 233 -10.08 0.66 -8.57
N ALA A 234 -9.32 -0.43 -8.44
CA ALA A 234 -8.28 -0.52 -7.43
C ALA A 234 -7.09 0.38 -7.79
N LYS A 235 -6.54 1.06 -6.78
CA LYS A 235 -5.25 1.74 -6.89
C LYS A 235 -4.13 0.71 -6.97
N LEU A 236 -3.03 1.08 -7.61
CA LEU A 236 -1.85 0.23 -7.80
C LEU A 236 -0.66 0.86 -7.10
N LEU A 237 0.12 0.06 -6.39
CA LEU A 237 1.29 0.52 -5.65
C LEU A 237 2.50 -0.39 -5.87
N LEU A 238 3.62 0.23 -6.27
CA LEU A 238 4.94 -0.39 -6.24
C LEU A 238 5.70 0.11 -5.01
N GLY A 239 6.00 -0.82 -4.09
CA GLY A 239 6.61 -0.49 -2.80
C GLY A 239 8.09 -0.04 -2.89
N PRO A 240 8.66 0.52 -1.81
CA PRO A 240 10.07 0.97 -1.77
C PRO A 240 11.10 -0.15 -1.95
N GLY A 241 10.73 -1.40 -1.65
CA GLY A 241 11.53 -2.60 -1.92
C GLY A 241 11.56 -3.02 -3.39
N ALA A 242 10.71 -2.45 -4.25
CA ALA A 242 10.66 -2.81 -5.66
C ALA A 242 11.95 -2.47 -6.41
N VAL A 243 12.28 -3.31 -7.39
CA VAL A 243 13.40 -3.13 -8.33
C VAL A 243 12.81 -3.07 -9.74
N ILE A 244 12.88 -1.89 -10.35
CA ILE A 244 12.07 -1.50 -11.51
C ILE A 244 12.95 -1.37 -12.74
N TYR A 245 12.58 -2.02 -13.85
CA TYR A 245 13.15 -1.74 -15.16
C TYR A 245 12.20 -0.81 -15.91
N PRO A 246 12.54 0.49 -16.06
CA PRO A 246 11.58 1.50 -16.53
C PRO A 246 10.98 1.19 -17.90
N LYS A 247 11.79 0.69 -18.84
CA LYS A 247 11.32 0.34 -20.18
C LYS A 247 10.19 -0.68 -20.13
N LYS A 248 10.35 -1.76 -19.36
CA LYS A 248 9.33 -2.79 -19.24
C LYS A 248 8.09 -2.31 -18.50
N LEU A 249 8.25 -1.53 -17.43
CA LEU A 249 7.11 -0.96 -16.72
C LEU A 249 6.29 -0.03 -17.62
N LEU A 250 6.94 0.80 -18.43
CA LEU A 250 6.25 1.70 -19.37
C LEU A 250 5.52 0.93 -20.48
N GLU A 251 6.08 -0.18 -20.97
CA GLU A 251 5.36 -1.10 -21.88
C GLU A 251 4.07 -1.62 -21.22
N GLU A 252 4.14 -2.07 -19.97
CA GLU A 252 2.95 -2.57 -19.24
C GLU A 252 1.92 -1.48 -18.99
N ILE A 253 2.35 -0.28 -18.60
CA ILE A 253 1.46 0.87 -18.41
C ILE A 253 0.73 1.20 -19.71
N ALA A 254 1.43 1.19 -20.84
CA ALA A 254 0.83 1.46 -22.15
C ALA A 254 -0.12 0.33 -22.60
N GLU A 255 0.31 -0.93 -22.48
CA GLU A 255 -0.50 -2.11 -22.84
C GLU A 255 -1.81 -2.16 -22.05
N HIS A 256 -1.75 -1.84 -20.75
CA HIS A 256 -2.88 -1.90 -19.84
C HIS A 256 -3.61 -0.56 -19.64
N LYS A 257 -3.20 0.50 -20.34
CA LYS A 257 -3.80 1.84 -20.30
C LYS A 257 -3.94 2.37 -18.87
N ILE A 258 -2.84 2.35 -18.12
CA ILE A 258 -2.84 2.78 -16.72
C ILE A 258 -2.62 4.29 -16.61
N ASP A 259 -3.61 4.97 -16.04
CA ASP A 259 -3.52 6.40 -15.77
C ASP A 259 -2.54 6.71 -14.62
N ALA A 260 -1.89 7.87 -14.69
CA ALA A 260 -0.94 8.33 -13.68
C ALA A 260 -1.55 8.45 -12.27
N GLU A 261 -2.86 8.74 -12.18
CA GLU A 261 -3.55 8.81 -10.90
C GLU A 261 -3.80 7.44 -10.25
N ARG A 262 -3.74 6.36 -11.04
CA ARG A 262 -4.05 5.00 -10.57
C ARG A 262 -2.82 4.28 -10.03
N LEU A 263 -1.64 4.55 -10.60
CA LEU A 263 -0.38 3.94 -10.21
C LEU A 263 0.46 4.88 -9.34
N THR A 264 0.92 4.37 -8.20
CA THR A 264 1.94 5.02 -7.37
C THR A 264 3.20 4.17 -7.31
N ILE A 265 4.35 4.81 -7.48
CA ILE A 265 5.69 4.21 -7.35
C ILE A 265 6.43 4.92 -6.22
N ASP A 266 6.93 4.18 -5.23
CA ASP A 266 7.71 4.82 -4.17
C ASP A 266 9.01 5.40 -4.76
N PRO A 267 9.34 6.67 -4.45
CA PRO A 267 10.56 7.33 -4.91
C PRO A 267 11.86 6.59 -4.55
N ARG A 268 11.82 5.66 -3.57
CA ARG A 268 12.97 4.86 -3.11
C ARG A 268 13.12 3.50 -3.81
N ALA A 269 12.21 3.13 -4.72
CA ALA A 269 12.34 1.93 -5.53
C ALA A 269 13.64 1.99 -6.37
N MET A 270 14.30 0.85 -6.52
CA MET A 270 15.58 0.77 -7.24
C MET A 270 15.34 0.76 -8.74
N ILE A 271 16.14 1.48 -9.53
CA ILE A 271 16.08 1.37 -11.00
C ILE A 271 17.10 0.38 -11.52
N ILE A 272 16.66 -0.51 -12.39
CA ILE A 272 17.46 -1.42 -13.20
C ILE A 272 17.86 -0.69 -14.48
N THR A 273 19.15 -0.71 -14.79
CA THR A 273 19.73 -0.20 -16.03
C THR A 273 20.03 -1.33 -17.00
N ASP A 274 20.22 -1.01 -18.29
CA ASP A 274 20.64 -2.02 -19.27
C ASP A 274 22.00 -2.64 -18.91
N ALA A 275 22.92 -1.84 -18.33
CA ALA A 275 24.20 -2.32 -17.83
C ALA A 275 24.05 -3.37 -16.71
N ASP A 276 23.09 -3.20 -15.79
CA ASP A 276 22.82 -4.19 -14.74
C ASP A 276 22.36 -5.53 -15.36
N ARG A 277 21.56 -5.49 -16.44
CA ARG A 277 21.08 -6.69 -17.16
C ARG A 277 22.24 -7.39 -17.88
N GLU A 278 23.06 -6.64 -18.60
CA GLU A 278 24.23 -7.17 -19.30
C GLU A 278 25.25 -7.79 -18.33
N GLU A 279 25.47 -7.14 -17.19
CA GLU A 279 26.36 -7.65 -16.15
C GLU A 279 25.81 -8.93 -15.50
N GLU A 280 24.50 -8.98 -15.22
CA GLU A 280 23.87 -10.19 -14.67
C GLU A 280 24.00 -11.37 -15.65
N ALA A 281 23.76 -11.13 -16.94
CA ALA A 281 23.91 -12.14 -17.99
C ALA A 281 25.33 -12.72 -18.05
N LYS A 282 26.36 -11.88 -17.84
CA LYS A 282 27.77 -12.28 -17.82
C LYS A 282 28.15 -13.04 -16.54
N ARG A 283 27.74 -12.56 -15.36
CA ARG A 283 28.20 -13.08 -14.06
C ARG A 283 27.43 -14.32 -13.59
N PHE A 284 26.14 -14.41 -13.89
CA PHE A 284 25.25 -15.43 -13.32
C PHE A 284 24.64 -16.37 -14.37
N GLY A 285 25.22 -16.42 -15.57
CA GLY A 285 24.81 -17.37 -16.61
C GLY A 285 24.88 -18.84 -16.14
N SER A 286 25.78 -19.15 -15.20
CA SER A 286 26.01 -20.49 -14.64
C SER A 286 24.97 -20.96 -13.62
N ILE A 287 24.10 -20.09 -13.10
CA ILE A 287 23.04 -20.45 -12.12
C ILE A 287 21.63 -20.29 -12.69
N SER A 288 21.49 -20.22 -14.01
CA SER A 288 20.21 -20.02 -14.70
C SER A 288 19.46 -18.75 -14.27
N SER A 289 20.18 -17.66 -14.00
CA SER A 289 19.54 -16.36 -13.74
C SER A 289 18.65 -15.93 -14.92
N THR A 290 17.57 -15.21 -14.59
CA THR A 290 16.66 -14.59 -15.57
C THR A 290 17.28 -13.45 -16.38
N ALA A 291 18.49 -13.00 -16.00
CA ALA A 291 19.22 -11.91 -16.65
C ALA A 291 18.39 -10.62 -16.79
N GLN A 292 17.59 -10.31 -15.77
CA GLN A 292 16.72 -9.13 -15.74
C GLN A 292 17.35 -7.93 -15.03
N GLY A 293 18.60 -8.03 -14.59
CA GLY A 293 19.36 -7.00 -13.87
C GLY A 293 19.02 -6.90 -12.38
N VAL A 294 18.14 -7.76 -11.84
CA VAL A 294 17.61 -7.63 -10.46
C VAL A 294 18.71 -7.81 -9.43
N GLY A 295 19.56 -8.83 -9.58
CA GLY A 295 20.63 -9.08 -8.62
C GLY A 295 21.68 -7.98 -8.59
N ILE A 296 22.14 -7.54 -9.76
CA ILE A 296 23.14 -6.47 -9.89
C ILE A 296 22.59 -5.14 -9.37
N ALA A 297 21.37 -4.76 -9.74
CA ALA A 297 20.73 -3.55 -9.24
C ALA A 297 20.54 -3.59 -7.72
N SER A 298 20.18 -4.74 -7.15
CA SER A 298 20.02 -4.91 -5.69
C SER A 298 21.36 -4.77 -4.96
N ALA A 299 22.43 -5.40 -5.46
CA ALA A 299 23.78 -5.24 -4.94
C ALA A 299 24.27 -3.79 -5.05
N ARG A 300 23.96 -3.11 -6.17
CA ARG A 300 24.27 -1.69 -6.38
C ARG A 300 23.56 -0.79 -5.37
N LYS A 301 22.31 -1.08 -4.99
CA LYS A 301 21.60 -0.34 -3.92
C LYS A 301 22.32 -0.44 -2.57
N MET A 302 22.95 -1.58 -2.28
CA MET A 302 23.68 -1.80 -1.03
C MET A 302 25.07 -1.17 -1.03
N THR A 303 25.81 -1.34 -2.12
CA THR A 303 27.22 -0.92 -2.25
C THR A 303 27.36 0.55 -2.66
N GLY A 304 26.50 1.05 -3.54
CA GLY A 304 26.52 2.42 -4.06
C GLY A 304 25.99 3.49 -3.09
N ARG A 305 26.06 3.26 -1.78
CA ARG A 305 25.63 4.24 -0.75
C ARG A 305 26.59 5.41 -0.62
N SER A 306 27.89 5.18 -0.84
CA SER A 306 28.95 6.20 -0.82
C SER A 306 28.94 7.06 -2.09
N ASP A 307 28.64 6.43 -3.22
CA ASP A 307 28.87 7.02 -4.55
C ASP A 307 27.58 7.57 -5.18
N TYR A 308 26.48 7.63 -4.42
CA TYR A 308 25.16 8.01 -4.95
C TYR A 308 25.12 9.43 -5.54
N LYS A 309 26.10 10.28 -5.18
CA LYS A 309 26.21 11.68 -5.64
C LYS A 309 27.11 11.86 -6.87
N GLU A 310 27.95 10.88 -7.20
CA GLU A 310 29.02 11.02 -8.20
C GLU A 310 28.65 10.34 -9.52
N GLU A 311 27.67 10.90 -10.24
CA GLU A 311 27.34 10.52 -11.63
C GLU A 311 26.62 9.18 -11.87
N ARG A 312 25.31 9.10 -11.61
CA ARG A 312 24.40 8.27 -12.44
C ARG A 312 23.01 8.90 -12.58
N ALA A 313 22.55 9.09 -13.81
CA ALA A 313 21.14 9.26 -14.12
C ALA A 313 20.38 7.98 -13.73
N ALA A 314 19.25 8.11 -13.02
CA ALA A 314 18.35 7.02 -12.60
C ALA A 314 18.93 5.95 -11.64
N PHE A 315 19.32 6.34 -10.42
CA PHE A 315 19.66 5.38 -9.35
C PHE A 315 18.40 4.83 -8.64
N LEU A 316 17.52 5.73 -8.20
CA LEU A 316 16.19 5.40 -7.66
C LEU A 316 15.09 5.92 -8.57
N ALA A 317 13.85 5.50 -8.33
CA ALA A 317 12.69 5.94 -9.09
C ALA A 317 12.55 7.48 -9.12
N ARG A 318 12.91 8.16 -8.02
CA ARG A 318 12.93 9.63 -7.94
C ARG A 318 13.89 10.32 -8.91
N ASP A 319 14.93 9.60 -9.32
CA ASP A 319 15.98 10.10 -10.22
C ASP A 319 15.68 9.72 -11.68
N CYS A 320 14.52 9.09 -11.95
CA CYS A 320 14.09 8.65 -13.26
C CYS A 320 13.02 9.60 -13.82
N GLU A 321 13.37 10.43 -14.81
CA GLU A 321 12.49 11.45 -15.37
C GLU A 321 11.17 10.89 -15.93
N VAL A 322 11.24 9.76 -16.63
CA VAL A 322 10.06 9.12 -17.24
C VAL A 322 9.06 8.56 -16.23
N LEU A 323 9.47 8.38 -14.97
CA LEU A 323 8.59 7.88 -13.90
C LEU A 323 7.98 8.99 -13.05
N GLN A 324 8.39 10.26 -13.22
CA GLN A 324 7.92 11.40 -12.40
C GLN A 324 6.38 11.47 -12.26
N PRO A 325 5.57 11.22 -13.32
CA PRO A 325 4.11 11.28 -13.20
C PRO A 325 3.50 10.27 -12.21
N TYR A 326 4.22 9.18 -11.91
CA TYR A 326 3.73 8.07 -11.08
C TYR A 326 4.33 8.08 -9.68
N LEU A 327 5.23 9.02 -9.35
CA LEU A 327 5.92 9.02 -8.07
C LEU A 327 5.01 9.47 -6.93
N GLY A 328 5.00 8.71 -5.84
CA GLY A 328 4.24 9.06 -4.64
C GLY A 328 4.65 8.21 -3.43
N SER A 329 4.36 8.68 -2.23
CA SER A 329 4.78 7.96 -1.02
C SER A 329 3.93 6.71 -0.79
N ALA A 330 4.55 5.52 -0.91
CA ALA A 330 3.88 4.25 -0.59
C ALA A 330 3.30 4.26 0.82
N ARG A 331 4.07 4.79 1.79
CA ARG A 331 3.64 4.94 3.19
C ARG A 331 2.36 5.77 3.32
N GLN A 332 2.22 6.86 2.56
CA GLN A 332 1.01 7.69 2.63
C GLN A 332 -0.20 7.00 1.99
N ILE A 333 0.00 6.32 0.85
CA ILE A 333 -1.05 5.56 0.19
C ILE A 333 -1.56 4.43 1.08
N LEU A 334 -0.65 3.61 1.63
CA LEU A 334 -0.99 2.53 2.56
C LEU A 334 -1.67 3.07 3.82
N ALA A 335 -1.15 4.17 4.39
CA ALA A 335 -1.74 4.78 5.57
C ALA A 335 -3.17 5.28 5.31
N GLY A 336 -3.39 5.94 4.17
CA GLY A 336 -4.71 6.41 3.75
C GLY A 336 -5.69 5.25 3.55
N ALA A 337 -5.26 4.19 2.88
CA ALA A 337 -6.07 3.00 2.67
C ALA A 337 -6.48 2.33 3.99
N ILE A 338 -5.55 2.16 4.93
CA ILE A 338 -5.84 1.57 6.25
C ILE A 338 -6.82 2.44 7.04
N VAL A 339 -6.60 3.77 7.09
CA VAL A 339 -7.52 4.70 7.78
C VAL A 339 -8.91 4.68 7.15
N ALA A 340 -9.00 4.51 5.83
CA ALA A 340 -10.27 4.41 5.11
C ALA A 340 -10.94 3.03 5.23
N GLY A 341 -10.34 2.06 5.93
CA GLY A 341 -10.88 0.70 6.06
C GLY A 341 -10.82 -0.11 4.76
N GLN A 342 -9.95 0.29 3.82
CA GLN A 342 -9.85 -0.32 2.49
C GLN A 342 -9.10 -1.67 2.53
N ARG A 343 -9.53 -2.58 1.65
CA ARG A 343 -8.94 -3.92 1.51
C ARG A 343 -7.68 -3.85 0.64
N ILE A 344 -6.58 -4.40 1.13
CA ILE A 344 -5.28 -4.33 0.47
C ILE A 344 -4.81 -5.75 0.11
N LEU A 345 -4.40 -5.97 -1.14
CA LEU A 345 -3.76 -7.22 -1.57
C LEU A 345 -2.28 -6.96 -1.85
N LEU A 346 -1.41 -7.60 -1.07
CA LEU A 346 0.04 -7.61 -1.28
C LEU A 346 0.45 -8.86 -2.05
N GLU A 347 0.99 -8.67 -3.24
CA GLU A 347 1.38 -9.75 -4.14
C GLU A 347 2.90 -9.96 -4.15
N GLY A 348 3.35 -11.07 -3.56
CA GLY A 348 4.75 -11.49 -3.55
C GLY A 348 5.23 -12.03 -4.91
N THR A 349 6.52 -11.84 -5.19
CA THR A 349 7.21 -12.42 -6.35
C THR A 349 7.96 -13.69 -5.95
N GLN A 350 8.17 -14.60 -6.91
CA GLN A 350 8.83 -15.89 -6.69
C GLN A 350 8.13 -16.75 -5.62
N GLY A 351 8.79 -17.77 -5.08
CA GLY A 351 8.29 -18.61 -4.01
C GLY A 351 9.32 -18.78 -2.90
N THR A 352 8.87 -19.33 -1.77
CA THR A 352 9.63 -19.49 -0.53
C THR A 352 10.96 -20.22 -0.74
N GLY A 353 10.98 -21.26 -1.57
CA GLY A 353 12.20 -22.03 -1.89
C GLY A 353 13.26 -21.24 -2.69
N LEU A 354 12.92 -20.03 -3.17
CA LEU A 354 13.86 -19.10 -3.80
C LEU A 354 14.28 -17.96 -2.86
N SER A 355 13.91 -17.97 -1.58
CA SER A 355 14.33 -16.94 -0.63
C SER A 355 15.86 -16.90 -0.52
N LEU A 356 16.44 -15.70 -0.52
CA LEU A 356 17.88 -15.49 -0.30
C LEU A 356 18.37 -16.10 1.02
N HIS A 357 17.53 -16.11 2.04
CA HIS A 357 17.89 -16.55 3.39
C HIS A 357 17.44 -17.96 3.72
N HIS A 358 16.36 -18.42 3.09
CA HIS A 358 15.67 -19.65 3.48
C HIS A 358 15.56 -20.69 2.36
N GLY A 359 15.96 -20.35 1.14
CA GLY A 359 16.04 -21.28 0.02
C GLY A 359 17.40 -21.97 -0.11
N ASP A 360 17.55 -22.82 -1.13
CA ASP A 360 18.78 -23.58 -1.42
C ASP A 360 19.87 -22.68 -2.03
N TYR A 361 20.52 -21.86 -1.21
CA TYR A 361 21.62 -21.01 -1.66
C TYR A 361 22.76 -21.87 -2.26
N PRO A 362 23.34 -21.48 -3.43
CA PRO A 362 23.21 -20.20 -4.13
C PRO A 362 22.08 -20.12 -5.18
N HIS A 363 21.24 -21.14 -5.32
CA HIS A 363 20.22 -21.23 -6.37
C HIS A 363 18.91 -20.51 -6.02
N VAL A 364 19.03 -19.28 -5.53
CA VAL A 364 17.94 -18.47 -4.96
C VAL A 364 17.86 -17.11 -5.65
N THR A 365 16.81 -16.34 -5.35
CA THR A 365 16.76 -14.93 -5.77
C THR A 365 17.53 -14.04 -4.79
N THR A 366 17.62 -12.74 -5.08
CA THR A 366 18.43 -11.77 -4.33
C THR A 366 17.68 -11.10 -3.19
N ARG A 367 16.57 -11.70 -2.76
CA ARG A 367 15.70 -11.18 -1.71
C ARG A 367 15.04 -12.28 -0.92
N ASP A 368 14.51 -11.91 0.25
CA ASP A 368 13.58 -12.78 0.95
C ASP A 368 12.19 -12.74 0.31
N THR A 369 11.67 -13.94 -0.02
CA THR A 369 10.38 -14.14 -0.71
C THR A 369 9.27 -14.58 0.24
N THR A 370 9.55 -14.64 1.55
CA THR A 370 8.54 -14.94 2.58
C THR A 370 7.54 -13.79 2.77
N VAL A 371 6.49 -14.05 3.54
CA VAL A 371 5.54 -13.03 4.00
C VAL A 371 6.26 -11.87 4.67
N SER A 372 7.19 -12.16 5.60
CA SER A 372 7.97 -11.13 6.31
C SER A 372 8.78 -10.26 5.35
N GLY A 373 9.45 -10.89 4.38
CA GLY A 373 10.20 -10.18 3.34
C GLY A 373 9.29 -9.29 2.47
N CYS A 374 8.10 -9.78 2.09
CA CYS A 374 7.15 -9.01 1.30
C CYS A 374 6.60 -7.80 2.08
N LEU A 375 6.29 -7.97 3.37
CA LEU A 375 5.82 -6.87 4.23
C LEU A 375 6.88 -5.79 4.42
N ALA A 376 8.13 -6.19 4.66
CA ALA A 376 9.26 -5.28 4.80
C ALA A 376 9.48 -4.45 3.52
N ASP A 377 9.35 -5.08 2.36
CA ASP A 377 9.45 -4.43 1.06
C ASP A 377 8.36 -3.41 0.78
N ALA A 378 7.13 -3.72 1.19
CA ALA A 378 5.98 -2.84 1.02
C ALA A 378 5.93 -1.72 2.06
N GLY A 379 6.58 -1.92 3.22
CA GLY A 379 6.46 -1.02 4.38
C GLY A 379 5.15 -1.21 5.14
N ILE A 380 4.65 -2.44 5.21
CA ILE A 380 3.41 -2.81 5.90
C ILE A 380 3.76 -3.42 7.26
N ALA A 381 3.05 -2.99 8.32
CA ALA A 381 3.23 -3.57 9.64
C ALA A 381 2.62 -4.99 9.71
N PRO A 382 3.28 -5.97 10.35
CA PRO A 382 2.74 -7.32 10.49
C PRO A 382 1.35 -7.37 11.16
N SER A 383 1.04 -6.42 12.06
CA SER A 383 -0.26 -6.36 12.72
C SER A 383 -1.43 -5.95 11.82
N ASN A 384 -1.16 -5.47 10.59
CA ASN A 384 -2.20 -5.16 9.59
C ASN A 384 -2.54 -6.36 8.70
N VAL A 385 -1.84 -7.49 8.84
CA VAL A 385 -2.10 -8.70 8.06
C VAL A 385 -3.37 -9.39 8.56
N ARG A 386 -4.28 -9.65 7.63
CA ARG A 386 -5.54 -10.38 7.85
C ARG A 386 -5.47 -11.82 7.37
N LYS A 387 -5.03 -12.03 6.13
CA LYS A 387 -4.85 -13.36 5.54
C LYS A 387 -3.47 -13.49 4.93
N ILE A 388 -2.98 -14.73 4.95
CA ILE A 388 -1.79 -15.14 4.24
C ILE A 388 -2.20 -16.30 3.34
N ILE A 389 -2.21 -16.04 2.04
CA ILE A 389 -2.57 -17.00 1.00
C ILE A 389 -1.28 -17.53 0.39
N MET A 390 -0.93 -18.78 0.70
CA MET A 390 0.23 -19.42 0.11
C MET A 390 -0.17 -20.26 -1.10
N VAL A 391 0.38 -19.90 -2.26
CA VAL A 391 0.09 -20.59 -3.52
C VAL A 391 1.11 -21.70 -3.75
N CYS A 392 0.60 -22.91 -3.94
CA CYS A 392 1.37 -24.10 -4.28
C CYS A 392 0.83 -24.67 -5.60
N ARG A 393 1.66 -25.41 -6.31
CA ARG A 393 1.25 -26.24 -7.44
C ARG A 393 1.47 -27.72 -7.13
N THR A 394 0.64 -28.56 -7.74
CA THR A 394 0.66 -30.03 -7.60
C THR A 394 2.03 -30.64 -7.92
N TYR A 395 2.68 -30.18 -8.98
CA TYR A 395 4.02 -30.60 -9.36
C TYR A 395 4.98 -29.41 -9.34
N PRO A 396 5.84 -29.23 -8.31
CA PRO A 396 6.81 -28.15 -8.26
C PRO A 396 7.68 -28.10 -9.52
N ILE A 397 8.10 -26.89 -9.89
CA ILE A 397 8.95 -26.67 -11.06
C ILE A 397 10.12 -25.74 -10.75
N ARG A 398 11.23 -25.93 -11.47
CA ARG A 398 12.35 -24.96 -11.52
C ARG A 398 12.70 -24.65 -12.98
N VAL A 399 13.39 -23.52 -13.20
CA VAL A 399 13.93 -23.17 -14.52
C VAL A 399 14.90 -24.28 -14.98
N GLY A 400 14.89 -24.67 -16.26
CA GLY A 400 15.85 -25.67 -16.76
C GLY A 400 17.31 -25.24 -16.59
N GLY A 401 18.21 -26.22 -16.43
CA GLY A 401 19.64 -26.02 -16.20
C GLY A 401 20.06 -26.21 -14.73
N PRO A 402 21.23 -25.70 -14.31
CA PRO A 402 21.74 -25.80 -12.93
C PRO A 402 21.01 -24.86 -11.97
N SER A 403 19.69 -25.05 -11.86
CA SER A 403 18.80 -24.21 -11.08
C SER A 403 18.68 -24.66 -9.62
N GLY A 404 19.48 -25.61 -9.16
CA GLY A 404 19.43 -26.19 -7.81
C GLY A 404 18.66 -27.52 -7.72
N PRO A 405 18.65 -28.17 -6.55
CA PRO A 405 18.02 -29.47 -6.36
C PRO A 405 16.49 -29.39 -6.43
N MET A 406 15.86 -30.54 -6.71
CA MET A 406 14.43 -30.79 -6.55
C MET A 406 14.28 -32.16 -5.89
N ALA A 407 13.08 -32.54 -5.45
CA ALA A 407 12.83 -33.85 -4.86
C ALA A 407 12.96 -34.98 -5.91
N HIS A 408 11.87 -35.64 -6.26
CA HIS A 408 11.88 -36.68 -7.28
C HIS A 408 11.48 -36.09 -8.63
N GLU A 409 12.45 -35.77 -9.49
CA GLU A 409 12.18 -35.26 -10.84
C GLU A 409 11.43 -36.30 -11.69
N VAL A 410 10.43 -35.83 -12.44
CA VAL A 410 9.61 -36.64 -13.34
C VAL A 410 9.60 -36.00 -14.72
N ASP A 411 9.34 -36.79 -15.76
CA ASP A 411 9.20 -36.27 -17.12
C ASP A 411 7.74 -35.91 -17.45
N MET A 412 7.55 -35.11 -18.50
CA MET A 412 6.20 -34.72 -18.95
C MET A 412 5.41 -35.90 -19.52
N ALA A 413 6.08 -36.95 -20.00
CA ALA A 413 5.41 -38.15 -20.51
C ALA A 413 4.71 -38.92 -19.38
N GLU A 414 5.29 -38.93 -18.19
CA GLU A 414 4.67 -39.51 -17.00
C GLU A 414 3.46 -38.70 -16.53
N ILE A 415 3.56 -37.36 -16.51
CA ILE A 415 2.42 -36.49 -16.19
C ILE A 415 1.30 -36.66 -17.22
N HIS A 416 1.63 -36.75 -18.52
CA HIS A 416 0.67 -37.07 -19.58
C HIS A 416 -0.06 -38.40 -19.29
N ARG A 417 0.69 -39.45 -18.94
CA ARG A 417 0.14 -40.78 -18.67
C ARG A 417 -0.84 -40.80 -17.49
N ARG A 418 -0.53 -40.04 -16.42
CA ARG A 418 -1.35 -39.96 -15.20
C ARG A 418 -2.57 -39.05 -15.38
N SER A 419 -2.34 -37.83 -15.88
CA SER A 419 -3.38 -36.81 -16.02
C SER A 419 -4.34 -37.04 -17.18
N GLY A 420 -3.88 -37.67 -18.26
CA GLY A 420 -4.60 -37.71 -19.54
C GLY A 420 -4.56 -36.40 -20.34
N ILE A 421 -3.81 -35.38 -19.90
CA ILE A 421 -3.60 -34.13 -20.67
C ILE A 421 -2.65 -34.43 -21.84
N PRO A 422 -2.94 -33.99 -23.09
CA PRO A 422 -2.04 -34.20 -24.23
C PRO A 422 -0.61 -33.71 -23.98
N LEU A 423 0.39 -34.52 -24.35
CA LEU A 423 1.81 -34.21 -24.12
C LEU A 423 2.24 -32.87 -24.75
N GLU A 424 1.81 -32.60 -25.98
CA GLU A 424 2.11 -31.34 -26.68
C GLU A 424 1.60 -30.11 -25.91
N GLU A 425 0.47 -30.25 -25.22
CA GLU A 425 -0.12 -29.18 -24.40
C GLU A 425 0.73 -28.94 -23.15
N LEU A 426 1.14 -29.99 -22.44
CA LEU A 426 2.01 -29.90 -21.27
C LEU A 426 3.36 -29.26 -21.60
N GLU A 427 3.99 -29.69 -22.69
CA GLU A 427 5.29 -29.15 -23.13
C GLU A 427 5.22 -27.68 -23.53
N LYS A 428 4.07 -27.23 -24.07
CA LYS A 428 3.83 -25.83 -24.40
C LYS A 428 3.60 -24.98 -23.15
N ASN A 429 2.84 -25.49 -22.18
CA ASN A 429 2.45 -24.76 -20.97
C ASN A 429 3.61 -24.63 -19.97
N GLU A 430 4.52 -25.62 -19.93
CA GLU A 430 5.64 -25.66 -18.97
C GLU A 430 6.94 -25.06 -19.50
N ARG A 431 6.82 -23.87 -20.09
CA ARG A 431 7.93 -23.00 -20.48
C ARG A 431 8.00 -21.75 -19.62
N THR A 432 9.20 -21.25 -19.35
CA THR A 432 9.36 -20.06 -18.51
C THR A 432 8.80 -18.81 -19.19
N THR A 433 8.04 -17.99 -18.46
CA THR A 433 7.41 -16.77 -18.99
C THR A 433 8.40 -15.66 -19.37
N THR A 434 9.61 -15.67 -18.81
CA THR A 434 10.64 -14.64 -19.04
C THR A 434 11.72 -15.08 -20.03
N THR A 435 12.09 -16.38 -20.04
CA THR A 435 13.27 -16.88 -20.78
C THR A 435 12.97 -17.99 -21.79
N ASP A 436 11.70 -18.44 -21.90
CA ASP A 436 11.24 -19.52 -22.77
C ASP A 436 12.05 -20.84 -22.70
N ARG A 437 12.60 -21.14 -21.51
CA ARG A 437 13.33 -22.38 -21.25
C ARG A 437 12.37 -23.50 -20.81
N PRO A 438 12.64 -24.77 -21.17
CA PRO A 438 11.91 -25.89 -20.59
C PRO A 438 12.12 -25.91 -19.08
N ARG A 439 11.07 -26.26 -18.34
CA ARG A 439 11.11 -26.36 -16.88
C ARG A 439 11.48 -27.78 -16.46
N ARG A 440 12.21 -27.89 -15.34
CA ARG A 440 12.33 -29.14 -14.58
C ARG A 440 11.07 -29.26 -13.72
N ILE A 441 10.51 -30.46 -13.64
CA ILE A 441 9.30 -30.76 -12.88
C ILE A 441 9.57 -31.95 -11.96
N ALA A 442 8.99 -31.92 -10.76
CA ALA A 442 9.17 -32.97 -9.77
C ALA A 442 7.87 -33.32 -9.08
N GLU A 443 7.85 -34.47 -8.42
CA GLU A 443 6.84 -34.81 -7.42
C GLU A 443 6.76 -33.76 -6.32
N PHE A 444 5.60 -33.66 -5.67
CA PHE A 444 5.40 -32.72 -4.58
C PHE A 444 6.34 -33.00 -3.41
N ASP A 445 7.08 -31.98 -2.97
CA ASP A 445 8.01 -32.08 -1.86
C ASP A 445 7.31 -31.71 -0.54
N TRP A 446 6.93 -32.73 0.22
CA TRP A 446 6.26 -32.58 1.51
C TRP A 446 7.14 -31.94 2.59
N VAL A 447 8.47 -32.13 2.53
CA VAL A 447 9.40 -31.54 3.49
C VAL A 447 9.50 -30.04 3.22
N GLN A 448 9.75 -29.65 1.98
CA GLN A 448 9.74 -28.24 1.57
C GLN A 448 8.41 -27.57 1.89
N PHE A 449 7.29 -28.23 1.61
CA PHE A 449 5.96 -27.68 1.87
C PHE A 449 5.75 -27.39 3.35
N ARG A 450 6.05 -28.36 4.23
CA ARG A 450 5.97 -28.18 5.68
C ARG A 450 6.84 -27.00 6.14
N ASP A 451 8.08 -26.92 5.66
CA ASP A 451 9.01 -25.85 6.06
C ASP A 451 8.51 -24.47 5.58
N SER A 452 7.91 -24.42 4.37
CA SER A 452 7.29 -23.21 3.82
C SER A 452 6.04 -22.78 4.61
N VAL A 453 5.23 -23.74 5.09
CA VAL A 453 4.12 -23.46 6.01
C VAL A 453 4.63 -22.88 7.33
N GLN A 454 5.66 -23.48 7.93
CA GLN A 454 6.21 -23.01 9.21
C GLN A 454 6.78 -21.59 9.10
N LEU A 455 7.47 -21.31 7.99
CA LEU A 455 8.13 -20.02 7.78
C LEU A 455 7.13 -18.88 7.50
N ASN A 456 6.06 -19.18 6.76
CA ASN A 456 5.11 -18.14 6.33
C ASN A 456 3.83 -18.07 7.16
N GLY A 457 3.51 -19.10 7.94
CA GLY A 457 2.29 -19.16 8.73
C GLY A 457 1.01 -18.88 7.94
N PRO A 458 0.76 -19.56 6.80
CA PRO A 458 -0.40 -19.27 5.95
C PRO A 458 -1.71 -19.43 6.73
N THR A 459 -2.71 -18.62 6.38
CA THR A 459 -4.09 -18.83 6.84
C THR A 459 -4.85 -19.72 5.88
N ASP A 460 -4.49 -19.68 4.60
CA ASP A 460 -5.16 -20.36 3.50
C ASP A 460 -4.11 -20.85 2.48
N ILE A 461 -4.36 -22.03 1.89
CA ILE A 461 -3.58 -22.55 0.77
C ILE A 461 -4.38 -22.38 -0.53
N ALA A 462 -3.72 -21.92 -1.58
CA ALA A 462 -4.24 -21.98 -2.94
C ALA A 462 -3.46 -23.06 -3.72
N LEU A 463 -4.14 -24.14 -4.11
CA LEU A 463 -3.52 -25.23 -4.86
C LEU A 463 -3.82 -25.08 -6.35
N THR A 464 -2.79 -25.06 -7.18
CA THR A 464 -2.94 -24.84 -8.63
C THR A 464 -2.51 -26.05 -9.44
N PHE A 465 -2.94 -26.11 -10.70
CA PHE A 465 -2.67 -27.20 -11.64
C PHE A 465 -3.23 -28.55 -11.15
N VAL A 466 -4.45 -28.55 -10.59
CA VAL A 466 -5.06 -29.81 -10.13
C VAL A 466 -5.50 -30.71 -11.29
N ASP A 467 -5.60 -30.18 -12.50
CA ASP A 467 -5.78 -30.97 -13.73
C ASP A 467 -4.58 -31.88 -14.04
N TYR A 468 -3.41 -31.64 -13.45
CA TYR A 468 -2.26 -32.52 -13.63
C TYR A 468 -2.40 -33.85 -12.88
N PHE A 469 -3.39 -33.99 -11.98
CA PHE A 469 -3.80 -35.30 -11.46
C PHE A 469 -4.80 -35.98 -12.40
N ASP A 470 -5.76 -35.24 -12.95
CA ASP A 470 -6.77 -35.74 -13.88
C ASP A 470 -7.34 -34.60 -14.73
N VAL A 471 -7.26 -34.71 -16.06
CA VAL A 471 -7.77 -33.73 -17.02
C VAL A 471 -9.26 -33.44 -16.83
N ASN A 472 -10.04 -34.37 -16.27
CA ASN A 472 -11.45 -34.17 -15.97
C ASN A 472 -11.69 -33.10 -14.90
N ASN A 473 -10.70 -32.79 -14.06
CA ASN A 473 -10.80 -31.72 -13.07
C ASN A 473 -11.08 -30.36 -13.72
N ARG A 474 -10.71 -30.14 -14.99
CA ARG A 474 -11.03 -28.92 -15.75
C ARG A 474 -12.53 -28.64 -15.85
N LYS A 475 -13.37 -29.65 -15.64
CA LYS A 475 -14.85 -29.54 -15.67
C LYS A 475 -15.46 -29.32 -14.28
N ALA A 476 -14.66 -29.36 -13.21
CA ALA A 476 -15.14 -29.23 -11.85
C ALA A 476 -15.40 -27.75 -11.49
N PHE A 477 -16.59 -27.47 -10.96
CA PHE A 477 -16.99 -26.17 -10.40
C PHE A 477 -17.15 -26.22 -8.88
N ARG A 478 -17.18 -27.42 -8.31
CA ARG A 478 -17.33 -27.68 -6.87
C ARG A 478 -16.30 -28.70 -6.43
N PHE A 479 -15.91 -28.65 -5.16
CA PHE A 479 -14.87 -29.50 -4.61
C PHE A 479 -15.18 -30.99 -4.78
N GLU A 480 -16.44 -31.39 -4.60
CA GLU A 480 -16.90 -32.78 -4.68
C GLU A 480 -16.90 -33.34 -6.13
N GLN A 481 -16.67 -32.49 -7.13
CA GLN A 481 -16.58 -32.89 -8.54
C GLN A 481 -15.14 -33.20 -8.98
N LEU A 482 -14.15 -32.91 -8.13
CA LEU A 482 -12.76 -33.23 -8.41
C LEU A 482 -12.52 -34.75 -8.34
N SER A 483 -11.48 -35.21 -9.02
CA SER A 483 -11.06 -36.61 -8.95
C SER A 483 -10.73 -37.01 -7.51
N GLN A 484 -10.95 -38.28 -7.18
CA GLN A 484 -10.69 -38.81 -5.84
C GLN A 484 -9.24 -38.60 -5.41
N GLU A 485 -8.29 -38.73 -6.35
CA GLU A 485 -6.86 -38.45 -6.12
C GLU A 485 -6.64 -36.99 -5.70
N THR A 486 -7.28 -36.04 -6.38
CA THR A 486 -7.17 -34.61 -6.04
C THR A 486 -7.75 -34.30 -4.68
N ILE A 487 -8.92 -34.87 -4.35
CA ILE A 487 -9.55 -34.70 -3.03
C ILE A 487 -8.64 -35.24 -1.93
N SER A 488 -8.10 -36.45 -2.10
CA SER A 488 -7.17 -37.04 -1.13
C SER A 488 -5.87 -36.26 -0.98
N PHE A 489 -5.33 -35.70 -2.08
CA PHE A 489 -4.16 -34.83 -2.03
C PHE A 489 -4.44 -33.52 -1.27
N VAL A 490 -5.62 -32.93 -1.47
CA VAL A 490 -6.06 -31.75 -0.73
C VAL A 490 -6.16 -32.04 0.77
N GLU A 491 -6.77 -33.16 1.15
CA GLU A 491 -6.86 -33.58 2.56
C GLU A 491 -5.47 -33.75 3.20
N GLU A 492 -4.47 -34.21 2.44
CA GLU A 492 -3.09 -34.34 2.92
C GLU A 492 -2.41 -32.98 3.11
N ILE A 493 -2.58 -32.06 2.14
CA ILE A 493 -2.12 -30.66 2.25
C ILE A 493 -2.74 -29.99 3.49
N GLU A 494 -4.05 -30.17 3.71
CA GLU A 494 -4.76 -29.60 4.87
C GLU A 494 -4.25 -30.22 6.18
N ARG A 495 -3.98 -31.53 6.21
CA ARG A 495 -3.45 -32.24 7.38
C ARG A 495 -2.04 -31.77 7.76
N ILE A 496 -1.16 -31.57 6.78
CA ILE A 496 0.24 -31.17 7.01
C ILE A 496 0.33 -29.69 7.36
N SER A 497 -0.43 -28.83 6.65
CA SER A 497 -0.39 -27.40 6.91
C SER A 497 -1.18 -26.97 8.15
N GLY A 498 -2.19 -27.76 8.53
CA GLY A 498 -3.20 -27.35 9.52
C GLY A 498 -4.08 -26.20 9.02
N ARG A 499 -4.14 -25.97 7.71
CA ARG A 499 -4.83 -24.85 7.05
C ARG A 499 -5.72 -25.37 5.91
N PRO A 500 -6.86 -24.73 5.64
CA PRO A 500 -7.72 -25.12 4.53
C PRO A 500 -7.05 -24.83 3.17
N VAL A 501 -7.31 -25.70 2.19
CA VAL A 501 -7.08 -25.38 0.77
C VAL A 501 -8.31 -24.63 0.27
N SER A 502 -8.25 -23.31 0.38
CA SER A 502 -9.41 -22.44 0.12
C SER A 502 -9.63 -22.16 -1.35
N LEU A 503 -8.63 -22.32 -2.21
CA LEU A 503 -8.70 -22.03 -3.64
C LEU A 503 -8.04 -23.15 -4.44
N LEU A 504 -8.69 -23.65 -5.49
CA LEU A 504 -8.14 -24.68 -6.36
C LEU A 504 -8.22 -24.28 -7.84
N SER A 505 -7.08 -24.15 -8.50
CA SER A 505 -7.03 -23.86 -9.94
C SER A 505 -7.09 -25.15 -10.76
N THR A 506 -8.20 -25.35 -11.47
CA THR A 506 -8.50 -26.52 -12.30
C THR A 506 -8.07 -26.39 -13.76
N ASP A 507 -7.79 -25.18 -14.24
CA ASP A 507 -7.32 -24.89 -15.60
C ASP A 507 -6.73 -23.45 -15.64
N PHE A 508 -6.43 -22.89 -16.82
CA PHE A 508 -6.16 -21.47 -17.09
C PHE A 508 -7.25 -20.84 -17.96
N ASN A 509 -8.46 -20.68 -17.41
CA ASN A 509 -9.61 -20.05 -18.09
C ASN A 509 -10.39 -19.12 -17.13
N TRP A 510 -11.49 -18.48 -17.56
CA TRP A 510 -12.24 -17.52 -16.71
C TRP A 510 -13.07 -18.15 -15.58
N ARG A 511 -13.23 -19.47 -15.58
CA ARG A 511 -13.99 -20.26 -14.58
C ARG A 511 -13.18 -21.45 -14.10
N ASN A 512 -11.93 -21.20 -13.77
CA ASN A 512 -10.95 -22.23 -13.44
C ASN A 512 -10.59 -22.31 -11.96
N VAL A 513 -11.25 -21.56 -11.07
CA VAL A 513 -10.98 -21.62 -9.64
C VAL A 513 -12.20 -22.16 -8.90
N VAL A 514 -12.04 -23.32 -8.25
CA VAL A 514 -12.96 -23.80 -7.24
C VAL A 514 -12.67 -23.03 -5.95
N ASP A 515 -13.63 -22.19 -5.55
CA ASP A 515 -13.51 -21.30 -4.41
C ASP A 515 -14.23 -21.88 -3.18
N ARG A 516 -13.45 -22.25 -2.16
CA ARG A 516 -13.88 -22.82 -0.88
C ARG A 516 -13.72 -21.84 0.28
N ARG A 517 -13.45 -20.55 0.00
CA ARG A 517 -13.26 -19.54 1.04
C ARG A 517 -14.54 -19.33 1.85
N ALA A 518 -14.35 -18.99 3.13
CA ALA A 518 -15.43 -18.67 4.07
C ALA A 518 -15.41 -17.19 4.52
N TRP A 519 -14.57 -16.36 3.89
CA TRP A 519 -14.23 -15.00 4.33
C TRP A 519 -14.43 -13.95 3.24
#